data_AF-Q39T43-F1
#
_entry.id   AF-Q39T43-F1
#
_cell.length_a   1.000
_cell.length_b   1.000
_cell.length_c   1.000
_cell.angle_alpha   90.00
_cell.angle_beta   90.00
_cell.angle_gamma   90.00
#
_symmetry.space_group_name_H-M   'P 1'
#
loop_
_entity.id
_entity.type
_entity.pdbx_description
1 polymer ?
#
loop_
_entity_poly.entity_id
_entity_poly.type
_entity_poly.pdbx_seq_one_letter_code
_entity_poly.pdbx_strand_id
1 'polypeptide(L)'
;MKRFVTVASIVGSLVLASVAFGADGGKLGYIDMQKALNLSESGKEAKEQLAAKVKKYQDEINTKQEELKKLKDDLEKQSVLLSEAARSNKEKDYQQKLKEFQRFTKDAQDELQTKDEEFTKKIIEELEKVVQDYGRKNGYSFIFIRNEGMIYVDDKADVTDEILKLFNASRKK
;
A
#
# COMPACT_ATOMS: atom_id res chain seq x y z
N MET A 1 37.04 72.05 -25.29
CA MET A 1 36.08 70.95 -25.59
C MET A 1 36.76 69.57 -25.66
N LYS A 2 37.59 69.20 -24.67
CA LYS A 2 38.20 67.85 -24.58
C LYS A 2 38.19 67.24 -23.15
N ARG A 3 37.55 67.94 -22.20
CA ARG A 3 37.39 67.50 -20.80
C ARG A 3 35.98 66.99 -20.45
N PHE A 4 35.04 67.11 -21.39
CA PHE A 4 33.67 66.57 -21.24
C PHE A 4 33.52 65.15 -21.80
N VAL A 5 34.52 64.65 -22.52
CA VAL A 5 34.48 63.30 -23.11
C VAL A 5 34.93 62.23 -22.10
N THR A 6 35.69 62.60 -21.06
CA THR A 6 36.20 61.64 -20.07
C THR A 6 35.18 61.34 -18.95
N VAL A 7 34.15 62.16 -18.77
CA VAL A 7 33.07 61.92 -17.79
C VAL A 7 31.94 61.08 -18.40
N ALA A 8 31.83 61.04 -19.73
CA ALA A 8 30.85 60.24 -20.45
C ALA A 8 31.22 58.74 -20.58
N SER A 9 32.42 58.33 -20.18
CA SER A 9 32.85 56.92 -20.16
C SER A 9 32.79 56.25 -18.79
N ILE A 10 32.38 56.98 -17.74
CA ILE A 10 32.22 56.42 -16.37
C ILE A 10 30.73 56.26 -16.00
N VAL A 11 29.83 56.86 -16.78
CA VAL A 11 28.36 56.72 -16.64
C VAL A 11 27.80 55.71 -17.66
N GLY A 12 28.69 54.99 -18.36
CA GLY A 12 28.37 53.85 -19.19
C GLY A 12 28.09 52.61 -18.36
N SER A 13 26.89 52.58 -17.76
CA SER A 13 26.13 51.36 -17.54
C SER A 13 26.76 50.36 -16.59
N LEU A 14 26.88 50.80 -15.34
CA LEU A 14 26.63 50.00 -14.14
C LEU A 14 25.18 49.45 -14.13
N VAL A 15 24.79 48.72 -15.18
CA VAL A 15 23.64 47.82 -15.22
C VAL A 15 24.24 46.45 -14.92
N LEU A 16 24.45 46.07 -13.66
CA LEU A 16 23.40 45.54 -12.80
C LEU A 16 22.36 44.70 -13.57
N ALA A 17 22.83 43.83 -14.47
CA ALA A 17 22.23 42.52 -14.60
C ALA A 17 23.12 41.57 -13.80
N SER A 18 22.98 41.63 -12.46
CA SER A 18 23.16 40.45 -11.64
C SER A 18 22.14 39.43 -12.15
N VAL A 19 22.45 38.76 -13.26
CA VAL A 19 21.91 37.43 -13.52
C VAL A 19 22.51 36.57 -12.43
N ALA A 20 21.94 36.70 -11.24
CA ALA A 20 21.78 35.56 -10.39
C ALA A 20 20.99 34.57 -11.25
N PHE A 21 21.71 33.79 -12.05
CA PHE A 21 21.39 32.40 -12.22
C PHE A 21 21.42 31.86 -10.79
N GLY A 22 20.36 32.14 -10.02
CA GLY A 22 20.02 31.26 -8.93
C GLY A 22 20.05 29.91 -9.58
N ALA A 23 20.96 29.05 -9.14
CA ALA A 23 20.95 27.65 -9.52
C ALA A 23 19.48 27.28 -9.48
N ASP A 24 18.91 26.89 -10.62
CA ASP A 24 17.53 26.47 -10.72
C ASP A 24 17.49 25.19 -9.89
N GLY A 25 17.34 25.42 -8.58
CA GLY A 25 17.58 24.47 -7.52
C GLY A 25 16.41 23.55 -7.63
N GLY A 26 16.59 22.53 -8.47
CA GLY A 26 15.54 21.70 -9.00
C GLY A 26 14.52 21.37 -7.93
N LYS A 27 13.23 21.54 -8.23
CA LYS A 27 12.19 21.44 -7.21
C LYS A 27 12.23 20.05 -6.59
N LEU A 28 12.43 20.01 -5.27
CA LEU A 28 12.46 18.77 -4.49
C LEU A 28 11.12 18.62 -3.76
N GLY A 29 10.57 17.42 -3.79
CA GLY A 29 9.38 17.07 -3.03
C GLY A 29 9.54 15.73 -2.34
N TYR A 30 8.56 15.39 -1.50
CA TYR A 30 8.42 14.05 -0.96
C TYR A 30 6.97 13.60 -0.96
N ILE A 31 6.77 12.30 -0.95
CA ILE A 31 5.46 11.66 -0.82
C ILE A 31 5.51 10.60 0.27
N ASP A 32 4.50 10.58 1.13
CA ASP A 32 4.21 9.45 1.99
C ASP A 32 3.36 8.42 1.23
N MET A 33 4.04 7.43 0.65
CA MET A 33 3.40 6.35 -0.12
C MET A 33 2.45 5.52 0.74
N GLN A 34 2.76 5.33 2.02
CA GLN A 34 1.92 4.56 2.93
C GLN A 34 0.62 5.32 3.24
N LYS A 35 0.71 6.63 3.50
CA LYS A 35 -0.46 7.50 3.65
C LYS A 35 -1.28 7.56 2.36
N ALA A 36 -0.64 7.75 1.21
CA ALA A 36 -1.31 7.80 -0.09
C ALA A 36 -2.08 6.50 -0.38
N LEU A 37 -1.44 5.33 -0.18
CA LEU A 37 -2.08 4.03 -0.34
C LEU A 37 -3.30 3.92 0.60
N ASN A 38 -3.11 4.18 1.89
CA ASN A 38 -4.17 4.00 2.89
C ASN A 38 -5.36 4.93 2.73
N LEU A 39 -5.14 6.16 2.27
CA LEU A 39 -6.19 7.16 2.11
C LEU A 39 -6.85 7.14 0.73
N SER A 40 -6.24 6.49 -0.26
CA SER A 40 -6.78 6.36 -1.60
C SER A 40 -8.09 5.59 -1.66
N GLU A 41 -8.93 5.88 -2.66
CA GLU A 41 -10.15 5.12 -2.90
C GLU A 41 -9.83 3.65 -3.18
N SER A 42 -8.81 3.36 -4.00
CA SER A 42 -8.35 1.97 -4.26
C SER A 42 -7.86 1.25 -3.02
N GLY A 43 -7.14 1.93 -2.12
CA GLY A 43 -6.68 1.33 -0.87
C GLY A 43 -7.82 1.02 0.09
N LYS A 44 -8.84 1.88 0.15
CA LYS A 44 -10.06 1.61 0.93
C LYS A 44 -10.84 0.43 0.36
N GLU A 45 -11.04 0.39 -0.95
CA GLU A 45 -11.69 -0.74 -1.64
C GLU A 45 -10.94 -2.06 -1.43
N ALA A 46 -9.60 -2.05 -1.52
CA ALA A 46 -8.78 -3.23 -1.27
C ALA A 46 -8.95 -3.74 0.17
N LYS A 47 -8.96 -2.84 1.15
CA LYS A 47 -9.22 -3.18 2.56
C LYS A 47 -10.61 -3.78 2.75
N GLU A 48 -11.63 -3.22 2.12
CA GLU A 48 -13.00 -3.76 2.18
C GLU A 48 -13.09 -5.17 1.56
N GLN A 49 -12.44 -5.38 0.41
CA GLN A 49 -12.39 -6.70 -0.24
C GLN A 49 -11.66 -7.74 0.62
N LEU A 50 -10.53 -7.37 1.23
CA LEU A 50 -9.81 -8.22 2.17
C LEU A 50 -10.65 -8.53 3.41
N ALA A 51 -11.29 -7.52 4.01
CA ALA A 51 -12.15 -7.71 5.18
C ALA A 51 -13.31 -8.68 4.88
N ALA A 52 -13.90 -8.60 3.68
CA ALA A 52 -14.93 -9.55 3.24
C ALA A 52 -14.39 -10.98 3.11
N LYS A 53 -13.18 -11.15 2.55
CA LYS A 53 -12.51 -12.47 2.47
C LYS A 53 -12.16 -13.02 3.85
N VAL A 54 -11.62 -12.20 4.74
CA VAL A 54 -11.32 -12.58 6.14
C VAL A 54 -12.58 -13.08 6.82
N LYS A 55 -13.68 -12.33 6.73
CA LYS A 55 -14.96 -12.73 7.31
C LYS A 55 -15.44 -14.07 6.75
N LYS A 56 -15.37 -14.24 5.43
CA LYS A 56 -15.76 -15.50 4.77
C LYS A 56 -14.93 -16.69 5.30
N TYR A 57 -13.61 -16.55 5.37
CA TYR A 57 -12.76 -17.63 5.89
C TYR A 57 -12.98 -17.89 7.37
N GLN A 58 -13.24 -16.86 8.17
CA GLN A 58 -13.59 -17.04 9.57
C GLN A 58 -14.89 -17.83 9.74
N ASP A 59 -15.92 -17.53 8.95
CA ASP A 59 -17.20 -18.25 8.97
C ASP A 59 -17.01 -19.73 8.56
N GLU A 60 -16.16 -20.01 7.56
CA GLU A 60 -15.82 -21.38 7.13
C GLU A 60 -14.96 -22.14 8.16
N ILE A 61 -13.99 -21.48 8.79
CA ILE A 61 -13.16 -22.02 9.89
C ILE A 61 -14.07 -22.43 11.05
N ASN A 62 -14.97 -21.54 11.48
CA ASN A 62 -15.88 -21.80 12.59
C ASN A 62 -16.77 -23.02 12.30
N THR A 63 -17.32 -23.11 11.08
CA THR A 63 -18.16 -24.24 10.65
C THR A 63 -17.41 -25.57 10.73
N LYS A 64 -16.18 -25.62 10.19
CA LYS A 64 -15.35 -26.83 10.20
C LYS A 64 -14.90 -27.21 11.62
N GLN A 65 -14.60 -26.22 12.46
CA GLN A 65 -14.24 -26.43 13.85
C GLN A 65 -15.40 -27.01 14.66
N GLU A 66 -16.62 -26.52 14.45
CA GLU A 66 -17.82 -27.08 15.08
C GLU A 66 -18.09 -28.52 14.62
N GLU A 67 -17.92 -28.81 13.33
CA GLU A 67 -18.04 -30.17 12.79
C GLU A 67 -17.05 -31.14 13.45
N LEU A 68 -15.78 -30.73 13.55
CA LEU A 68 -14.74 -31.51 14.23
C LEU A 68 -15.05 -31.73 15.71
N LYS A 69 -15.56 -30.70 16.40
CA LYS A 69 -15.98 -30.82 17.79
C LYS A 69 -17.11 -31.83 17.96
N LYS A 70 -18.14 -31.79 17.10
CA LYS A 70 -19.25 -32.76 17.13
C LYS A 70 -18.77 -34.19 16.89
N LEU A 71 -17.90 -34.41 15.90
CA LEU A 71 -17.31 -35.72 15.62
C LEU A 71 -16.52 -36.27 16.80
N LYS A 72 -15.74 -35.40 17.46
CA LYS A 72 -14.97 -35.77 18.65
C LYS A 72 -15.89 -36.12 19.81
N ASP A 73 -16.89 -35.29 20.10
CA ASP A 73 -17.85 -35.53 21.17
C ASP A 73 -18.65 -36.82 20.94
N ASP A 74 -19.03 -37.10 19.69
CA ASP A 74 -19.73 -38.34 19.31
C ASP A 74 -18.84 -39.57 19.46
N LEU A 75 -17.57 -39.48 19.08
CA LEU A 75 -16.57 -40.54 19.30
C LEU A 75 -16.41 -40.83 20.79
N GLU A 76 -16.28 -39.81 21.63
CA GLU A 76 -16.10 -39.97 23.08
C GLU A 76 -17.35 -40.61 23.72
N LYS A 77 -18.55 -40.07 23.43
CA LYS A 77 -19.82 -40.52 24.03
C LYS A 77 -20.27 -41.90 23.55
N GLN A 78 -20.08 -42.21 22.27
CA GLN A 78 -20.57 -43.45 21.67
C GLN A 78 -19.50 -44.54 21.61
N SER A 79 -18.26 -44.28 22.02
CA SER A 79 -17.14 -45.23 21.97
C SER A 79 -17.46 -46.61 22.55
N VAL A 80 -18.26 -46.66 23.62
CA VAL A 80 -18.64 -47.89 24.33
C VAL A 80 -19.80 -48.64 23.65
N LEU A 81 -20.55 -47.96 22.78
CA LEU A 81 -21.72 -48.50 22.07
C LEU A 81 -21.41 -48.89 20.62
N LEU A 82 -20.29 -48.44 20.07
CA LEU A 82 -19.89 -48.69 18.69
C LEU A 82 -19.16 -50.04 18.56
N SER A 83 -19.37 -50.73 17.44
CA SER A 83 -18.49 -51.83 17.05
C SER A 83 -17.09 -51.31 16.73
N GLU A 84 -16.07 -52.17 16.82
CA GLU A 84 -14.69 -51.81 16.50
C GLU A 84 -14.55 -51.23 15.08
N ALA A 85 -15.24 -51.82 14.11
CA ALA A 85 -15.26 -51.33 12.73
C ALA A 85 -15.93 -49.94 12.62
N ALA A 86 -17.05 -49.71 13.31
CA ALA A 86 -17.74 -48.42 13.28
C ALA A 86 -16.90 -47.32 13.98
N ARG A 87 -16.24 -47.66 15.09
CA ARG A 87 -15.32 -46.76 15.79
C ARG A 87 -14.12 -46.40 14.91
N SER A 88 -13.46 -47.39 14.29
CA SER A 88 -12.32 -47.16 13.40
C SER A 88 -12.69 -46.25 12.22
N ASN A 89 -13.88 -46.44 11.63
CA ASN A 89 -14.36 -45.58 10.54
C ASN A 89 -14.59 -44.14 10.99
N LYS A 90 -15.21 -43.91 12.16
CA LYS A 90 -15.38 -42.55 12.72
C LYS A 90 -14.04 -41.90 13.08
N GLU A 91 -13.09 -42.63 13.63
CA GLU A 91 -11.75 -42.12 13.92
C GLU A 91 -11.03 -41.70 12.63
N LYS A 92 -11.12 -42.50 11.56
CA LYS A 92 -10.57 -42.14 10.24
C LYS A 92 -11.22 -40.88 9.67
N ASP A 93 -12.54 -40.75 9.75
CA ASP A 93 -13.26 -39.56 9.28
C ASP A 93 -12.83 -38.30 10.05
N TYR A 94 -12.75 -38.39 11.37
CA TYR A 94 -12.24 -37.30 12.21
C TYR A 94 -10.81 -36.90 11.82
N GLN A 95 -9.89 -37.86 11.66
CA GLN A 95 -8.51 -37.57 11.26
C GLN A 95 -8.43 -36.94 9.86
N GLN A 96 -9.26 -37.40 8.93
CA GLN A 96 -9.35 -36.81 7.60
C GLN A 96 -9.81 -35.35 7.67
N LYS A 97 -10.94 -35.09 8.35
CA LYS A 97 -11.47 -33.73 8.51
C LYS A 97 -10.53 -32.81 9.26
N LEU A 98 -9.78 -33.33 10.24
CA LEU A 98 -8.79 -32.56 10.99
C LEU A 98 -7.65 -32.10 10.06
N LYS A 99 -7.17 -33.01 9.20
CA LYS A 99 -6.15 -32.68 8.19
C LYS A 99 -6.67 -31.67 7.16
N GLU A 100 -7.92 -31.81 6.73
CA GLU A 100 -8.57 -30.87 5.82
C GLU A 100 -8.74 -29.48 6.45
N PHE A 101 -9.11 -29.41 7.72
CA PHE A 101 -9.24 -28.17 8.48
C PHE A 101 -7.88 -27.45 8.63
N GLN A 102 -6.83 -28.18 8.99
CA GLN A 102 -5.48 -27.62 9.09
C GLN A 102 -4.99 -27.08 7.75
N ARG A 103 -5.19 -27.85 6.66
CA ARG A 103 -4.85 -27.41 5.30
C ARG A 103 -5.64 -26.17 4.92
N PHE A 104 -6.96 -26.18 5.12
CA PHE A 104 -7.83 -25.05 4.80
C PHE A 104 -7.40 -23.77 5.53
N THR A 105 -7.10 -23.86 6.82
CA THR A 105 -6.66 -22.70 7.62
C THR A 105 -5.35 -22.12 7.08
N LYS A 106 -4.40 -22.99 6.72
CA LYS A 106 -3.14 -22.56 6.11
C LYS A 106 -3.37 -21.91 4.74
N ASP A 107 -4.13 -22.57 3.87
CA ASP A 107 -4.40 -22.08 2.51
C ASP A 107 -5.14 -20.72 2.56
N ALA A 108 -6.09 -20.56 3.48
CA ALA A 108 -6.80 -19.30 3.69
C ALA A 108 -5.86 -18.17 4.14
N GLN A 109 -4.92 -18.45 5.05
CA GLN A 109 -3.91 -17.48 5.48
C GLN A 109 -2.97 -17.09 4.34
N ASP A 110 -2.45 -18.08 3.61
CA ASP A 110 -1.53 -17.86 2.48
C ASP A 110 -2.24 -17.07 1.35
N GLU A 111 -3.52 -17.35 1.08
CA GLU A 111 -4.29 -16.61 0.08
C GLU A 111 -4.56 -15.16 0.51
N LEU A 112 -4.93 -14.93 1.78
CA LEU A 112 -5.14 -13.58 2.31
C LEU A 112 -3.87 -12.73 2.20
N GLN A 113 -2.73 -13.30 2.57
CA GLN A 113 -1.44 -12.63 2.42
C GLN A 113 -1.14 -12.32 0.95
N THR A 114 -1.27 -13.31 0.07
CA THR A 114 -1.02 -13.13 -1.37
C THR A 114 -1.91 -12.03 -1.96
N LYS A 115 -3.18 -11.96 -1.55
CA LYS A 115 -4.11 -10.95 -2.04
C LYS A 115 -3.79 -9.55 -1.50
N ASP A 116 -3.38 -9.43 -0.26
CA ASP A 116 -2.93 -8.16 0.32
C ASP A 116 -1.69 -7.61 -0.40
N GLU A 117 -0.72 -8.49 -0.68
CA GLU A 117 0.48 -8.15 -1.46
C GLU A 117 0.13 -7.73 -2.89
N GLU A 118 -0.78 -8.46 -3.57
CA GLU A 118 -1.23 -8.16 -4.93
C GLU A 118 -1.91 -6.79 -5.02
N PHE A 119 -2.85 -6.51 -4.12
CA PHE A 119 -3.55 -5.22 -4.09
C PHE A 119 -2.58 -4.07 -3.76
N THR A 120 -1.75 -4.25 -2.75
CA THR A 120 -0.76 -3.25 -2.33
C THR A 120 0.19 -2.93 -3.48
N LYS A 121 0.77 -3.95 -4.11
CA LYS A 121 1.69 -3.78 -5.24
C LYS A 121 1.03 -3.03 -6.39
N LYS A 122 -0.18 -3.43 -6.79
CA LYS A 122 -0.91 -2.79 -7.88
C LYS A 122 -1.16 -1.31 -7.61
N ILE A 123 -1.60 -0.97 -6.40
CA ILE A 123 -1.88 0.43 -6.02
C ILE A 123 -0.59 1.25 -6.01
N ILE A 124 0.52 0.69 -5.50
CA ILE A 124 1.83 1.35 -5.51
C ILE A 124 2.28 1.64 -6.95
N GLU A 125 2.19 0.66 -7.85
CA GLU A 125 2.57 0.83 -9.26
C GLU A 125 1.76 1.93 -9.96
N GLU A 126 0.47 2.06 -9.63
CA GLU A 126 -0.38 3.12 -10.17
C GLU A 126 -0.06 4.50 -9.54
N LEU A 127 0.18 4.56 -8.22
CA LEU A 127 0.63 5.77 -7.53
C LEU A 127 1.97 6.27 -8.08
N GLU A 128 2.93 5.38 -8.32
CA GLU A 128 4.23 5.73 -8.90
C GLU A 128 4.07 6.40 -10.27
N LYS A 129 3.17 5.91 -11.12
CA LYS A 129 2.87 6.55 -12.42
C LYS A 129 2.34 7.97 -12.23
N VAL A 130 1.43 8.17 -11.28
CA VAL A 130 0.88 9.50 -10.98
C VAL A 130 1.97 10.44 -10.44
N VAL A 131 2.84 9.95 -9.55
CA VAL A 131 3.99 10.71 -9.01
C VAL A 131 4.94 11.12 -10.13
N GLN A 132 5.30 10.19 -11.02
CA GLN A 132 6.19 10.50 -12.15
C GLN A 132 5.60 11.55 -13.08
N ASP A 133 4.31 11.43 -13.43
CA ASP A 133 3.64 12.40 -14.30
C ASP A 133 3.50 13.77 -13.63
N TYR A 134 3.17 13.79 -12.34
CA TYR A 134 3.12 15.02 -11.55
C TYR A 134 4.48 15.69 -11.46
N GLY A 135 5.54 14.93 -11.19
CA GLY A 135 6.91 15.43 -11.12
C GLY A 135 7.35 16.09 -12.41
N ARG A 136 7.14 15.42 -13.56
CA ARG A 136 7.45 15.96 -14.90
C ARG A 136 6.65 17.23 -15.20
N LYS A 137 5.34 17.24 -14.95
CA LYS A 137 4.46 18.37 -15.26
C LYS A 137 4.73 19.61 -14.40
N ASN A 138 5.25 19.43 -13.19
CA ASN A 138 5.45 20.51 -12.22
C ASN A 138 6.93 20.87 -11.98
N GLY A 139 7.84 20.37 -12.83
CA GLY A 139 9.25 20.73 -12.80
C GLY A 139 10.03 20.20 -11.58
N TYR A 140 9.61 19.07 -11.00
CA TYR A 140 10.37 18.42 -9.93
C TYR A 140 11.59 17.71 -10.49
N SER A 141 12.75 17.94 -9.87
CA SER A 141 13.95 17.15 -10.14
C SER A 141 13.94 15.84 -9.37
N PHE A 142 13.40 15.83 -8.15
CA PHE A 142 13.21 14.63 -7.35
C PHE A 142 11.92 14.71 -6.53
N ILE A 143 11.23 13.57 -6.42
CA ILE A 143 10.20 13.33 -5.41
C ILE A 143 10.64 12.09 -4.64
N PHE A 144 10.95 12.25 -3.36
CA PHE A 144 11.42 11.16 -2.51
C PHE A 144 10.26 10.47 -1.79
N ILE A 145 10.39 9.17 -1.53
CA ILE A 145 9.46 8.46 -0.66
C ILE A 145 9.82 8.74 0.79
N ARG A 146 8.86 9.26 1.59
CA ARG A 146 9.04 9.49 3.03
C ARG A 146 9.45 8.19 3.71
N ASN A 147 10.55 8.23 4.43
CA ASN A 147 11.05 7.09 5.20
C ASN A 147 11.69 7.58 6.51
N GLU A 148 12.05 6.63 7.37
CA GLU A 148 12.61 6.89 8.70
C GLU A 148 13.98 7.58 8.66
N GLY A 149 14.70 7.53 7.53
CA GLY A 149 15.98 8.22 7.35
C GLY A 149 15.85 9.73 7.16
N MET A 150 14.64 10.25 6.91
CA MET A 150 14.40 11.68 6.76
C MET A 150 14.16 12.35 8.12
N ILE A 151 15.24 12.89 8.70
CA ILE A 151 15.22 13.56 10.02
C ILE A 151 14.36 14.83 9.98
N TYR A 152 14.46 15.61 8.90
CA TYR A 152 13.66 16.82 8.69
C TYR A 152 13.34 16.98 7.21
N VAL A 153 12.08 17.27 6.92
CA VAL A 153 11.59 17.73 5.61
C VAL A 153 10.55 18.81 5.88
N ASP A 154 10.57 19.88 5.09
CA ASP A 154 9.55 20.93 5.19
C ASP A 154 8.22 20.39 4.65
N ASP A 155 7.12 20.56 5.40
CA ASP A 155 5.78 20.12 4.98
C ASP A 155 5.34 20.74 3.64
N LYS A 156 5.88 21.89 3.25
CA LYS A 156 5.65 22.50 1.93
C LYS A 156 6.21 21.68 0.77
N ALA A 157 7.14 20.78 1.04
CA ALA A 157 7.68 19.83 0.07
C ALA A 157 6.84 18.54 -0.02
N ASP A 158 5.86 18.35 0.86
CA ASP A 158 4.94 17.22 0.80
C ASP A 158 3.99 17.39 -0.40
N VAL A 159 3.93 16.39 -1.27
CA VAL A 159 3.02 16.35 -2.42
C VAL A 159 1.93 15.27 -2.27
N THR A 160 1.86 14.62 -1.11
CA THR A 160 0.99 13.46 -0.87
C THR A 160 -0.47 13.76 -1.19
N ASP A 161 -0.98 14.91 -0.75
CA ASP A 161 -2.39 15.26 -0.92
C ASP A 161 -2.72 15.60 -2.39
N GLU A 162 -1.82 16.26 -3.13
CA GLU A 162 -1.94 16.51 -4.57
C GLU A 162 -1.95 15.21 -5.37
N ILE A 163 -1.01 14.30 -5.06
CA ILE A 163 -0.93 12.99 -5.71
C ILE A 163 -2.18 12.18 -5.42
N LEU A 164 -2.66 12.18 -4.18
CA LEU A 164 -3.89 11.48 -3.79
C LEU A 164 -5.10 11.99 -4.58
N LYS A 165 -5.24 13.30 -4.72
CA LYS A 165 -6.31 13.91 -5.54
C LYS A 165 -6.23 13.46 -7.00
N LEU A 166 -5.04 13.47 -7.59
CA LEU A 166 -4.83 13.06 -8.98
C LEU A 166 -5.07 11.56 -9.19
N PHE A 167 -4.61 10.74 -8.26
CA PHE A 167 -4.80 9.30 -8.29
C PHE A 167 -6.28 8.94 -8.25
N ASN A 168 -7.03 9.47 -7.28
CA ASN A 168 -8.48 9.24 -7.21
C ASN A 168 -9.23 9.80 -8.44
N ALA A 169 -8.78 10.91 -9.03
CA ALA A 169 -9.37 11.46 -10.24
C ALA A 169 -9.10 10.61 -11.50
N SER A 170 -7.92 9.98 -11.60
CA SER A 170 -7.56 9.11 -12.73
C SER A 170 -8.43 7.85 -12.84
N ARG A 171 -9.07 7.44 -11.73
CA ARG A 171 -10.01 6.31 -11.70
C ARG A 171 -11.41 6.61 -12.22
N LYS A 172 -11.80 7.89 -12.30
CA LYS A 172 -13.14 8.31 -12.75
C LYS A 172 -13.23 8.48 -14.27
N LYS A 173 -12.13 8.26 -14.98
CA LYS A 173 -12.03 8.30 -16.44
C LYS A 173 -11.87 6.88 -16.98
#